data_AF-A0A8X6MSQ8-F1
#
_entry.id   AF-A0A8X6MSQ8-F1
#
_cell.length_a   1.000
_cell.length_b   1.000
_cell.length_c   1.000
_cell.angle_alpha   90.00
_cell.angle_beta   90.00
_cell.angle_gamma   90.00
#
_symmetry.space_group_name_H-M   'P 1'
#
loop_
_entity.id
_entity.type
_entity.pdbx_description
1 polymer ?
#
loop_
_entity_poly.entity_id
_entity_poly.type
_entity_poly.pdbx_seq_one_letter_code
_entity_poly.pdbx_strand_id
1 'polypeptide(L)'
;MLFAEDLMEFTLAQFGVNWVEKETGIRRFRSRIQKQLFRPQIGMAVCDLIATHSEVIIKCYKDLILRGMNCVEDFKYEATITTIYYLSNGLSCIKYLQLCALFSGITYQCFRNNDCSLARDIASASSQLLAYVANYFIYEIFFIPNEFWFEFFLVAQAVRRRIWNGTLYANWNEFRDIELPYFDMF
;
A
#
# COMPACT_ATOMS: atom_id res chain seq x y z
N MET A 1 4.76 11.52 3.69
CA MET A 1 5.42 11.09 2.43
C MET A 1 6.59 10.16 2.73
N LEU A 2 7.63 10.64 3.42
CA LEU A 2 8.85 9.86 3.68
C LEU A 2 8.66 8.47 4.30
N PHE A 3 7.69 8.28 5.21
CA PHE A 3 7.37 6.96 5.77
C PHE A 3 6.84 5.99 4.70
N ALA A 4 5.89 6.44 3.88
CA ALA A 4 5.22 5.58 2.90
C ALA A 4 6.15 5.18 1.76
N GLU A 5 7.00 6.11 1.32
CA GLU A 5 8.03 5.85 0.30
C GLU A 5 9.06 4.83 0.82
N ASP A 6 9.54 4.98 2.05
CA ASP A 6 10.50 4.05 2.67
C ASP A 6 9.89 2.66 2.85
N LEU A 7 8.61 2.58 3.23
CA LEU A 7 7.87 1.32 3.32
C LEU A 7 7.68 0.66 1.95
N MET A 8 7.31 1.43 0.92
CA MET A 8 7.16 0.96 -0.46
C MET A 8 8.49 0.42 -0.99
N GLU A 9 9.58 1.17 -0.82
CA GLU A 9 10.93 0.79 -1.23
C GLU A 9 11.39 -0.50 -0.53
N PHE A 10 11.23 -0.57 0.80
CA PHE A 10 11.54 -1.77 1.55
C PHE A 10 10.77 -2.98 1.02
N THR A 11 9.46 -2.82 0.81
CA THR A 11 8.58 -3.91 0.37
C THR A 11 8.97 -4.39 -1.03
N LEU A 12 9.15 -3.47 -1.98
CA LEU A 12 9.59 -3.80 -3.33
C LEU A 12 10.96 -4.49 -3.34
N ALA A 13 11.90 -4.03 -2.49
CA ALA A 13 13.22 -4.65 -2.37
C ALA A 13 13.14 -6.10 -1.85
N GLN A 14 12.21 -6.42 -0.94
CA GLN A 14 11.98 -7.81 -0.51
C GLN A 14 11.50 -8.71 -1.65
N PHE A 15 10.84 -8.14 -2.67
CA PHE A 15 10.43 -8.85 -3.89
C PHE A 15 11.43 -8.71 -5.05
N GLY A 16 12.66 -8.25 -4.78
CA GLY A 16 13.73 -8.14 -5.78
C GLY A 16 13.59 -6.96 -6.73
N VAL A 17 12.69 -6.01 -6.45
CA VAL A 17 12.50 -4.80 -7.25
C VAL A 17 13.25 -3.63 -6.63
N ASN A 18 14.14 -3.03 -7.40
CA ASN A 18 14.88 -1.84 -6.97
C ASN A 18 14.20 -0.56 -7.51
N TRP A 19 13.41 0.09 -6.66
CA TRP A 19 12.74 1.35 -6.97
C TRP A 19 13.61 2.55 -6.59
N VAL A 20 14.57 2.88 -7.45
CA VAL A 20 15.37 4.11 -7.36
C VAL A 20 14.66 5.22 -8.14
N GLU A 21 14.11 6.23 -7.45
CA GLU A 21 13.58 7.43 -8.11
C GLU A 21 14.75 8.38 -8.39
N LYS A 22 15.05 8.62 -9.68
CA LYS A 22 16.24 9.36 -10.10
C LYS A 22 16.08 10.89 -10.06
N GLU A 23 14.87 11.41 -9.90
CA GLU A 23 14.57 12.79 -10.32
C GLU A 23 14.11 13.74 -9.20
N THR A 24 13.49 13.26 -8.12
CA THR A 24 13.07 14.15 -7.03
C THR A 24 14.24 14.39 -6.05
N GLY A 25 14.71 15.63 -5.96
CA GLY A 25 15.86 16.02 -5.13
C GLY A 25 15.74 15.66 -3.64
N ILE A 26 14.52 15.42 -3.14
CA ILE A 26 14.22 15.04 -1.75
C ILE A 26 14.82 13.67 -1.39
N ARG A 27 14.82 12.71 -2.33
CA ARG A 27 15.43 11.37 -2.12
C ARG A 27 16.96 11.42 -2.07
N ARG A 28 17.60 12.33 -2.83
CA ARG A 28 19.07 12.52 -2.79
C ARG A 28 19.58 12.87 -1.39
N PHE A 29 18.82 13.64 -0.62
CA PHE A 29 19.17 14.00 0.76
C PHE A 29 19.14 12.81 1.73
N ARG A 30 18.35 11.77 1.44
CA ARG A 30 18.22 10.57 2.30
C ARG A 30 19.18 9.43 2.00
N SER A 31 19.88 9.46 0.87
CA SER A 31 20.96 8.50 0.56
C SER A 31 22.02 8.36 1.67
N ARG A 32 22.09 9.35 2.58
CA ARG A 32 23.01 9.39 3.74
C ARG A 32 22.39 8.89 5.06
N ILE A 33 21.09 8.61 5.11
CA ILE A 33 20.40 8.12 6.32
C ILE A 33 20.08 6.64 6.12
N GLN A 34 20.92 5.75 6.66
CA GLN A 34 20.74 4.30 6.56
C GLN A 34 19.57 3.75 7.39
N LYS A 35 18.92 4.59 8.21
CA LYS A 35 17.90 4.14 9.18
C LYS A 35 16.50 4.30 8.59
N GLN A 36 15.78 3.18 8.51
CA GLN A 36 14.35 3.14 8.18
C GLN A 36 13.54 4.03 9.14
N LEU A 37 12.51 4.70 8.62
CA LEU A 37 11.56 5.51 9.39
C LEU A 37 10.53 4.70 10.15
N PHE A 38 10.48 3.40 9.90
CA PHE A 38 9.52 2.50 10.50
C PHE A 38 10.23 1.31 11.15
N ARG A 39 9.51 0.61 12.03
CA ARG A 39 9.99 -0.64 12.63
C ARG A 39 9.95 -1.74 11.56
N PRO A 40 11.03 -2.50 11.29
CA PRO A 40 11.07 -3.48 10.19
C PRO A 40 9.89 -4.47 10.16
N GLN A 41 9.33 -4.79 11.32
CA GLN A 41 8.16 -5.66 11.48
C GLN A 41 6.94 -5.17 10.71
N ILE A 42 6.76 -3.87 10.54
CA ILE A 42 5.71 -3.27 9.70
C ILE A 42 5.92 -3.68 8.24
N GLY A 43 7.11 -3.43 7.70
CA GLY A 43 7.45 -3.81 6.32
C GLY A 43 7.35 -5.31 6.08
N MET A 44 7.81 -6.12 7.03
CA MET A 44 7.66 -7.58 6.96
C MET A 44 6.20 -8.02 6.98
N ALA A 45 5.33 -7.36 7.76
CA ALA A 45 3.90 -7.66 7.76
C ALA A 45 3.25 -7.35 6.41
N VAL A 46 3.64 -6.25 5.78
CA VAL A 46 3.21 -5.90 4.42
C VAL A 46 3.64 -6.98 3.42
N CYS A 47 4.89 -7.44 3.50
CA CYS A 47 5.40 -8.52 2.64
C CYS A 47 4.65 -9.84 2.86
N ASP A 48 4.42 -10.22 4.13
CA ASP A 48 3.68 -11.44 4.50
C ASP A 48 2.23 -11.37 3.98
N LEU A 49 1.57 -10.21 4.06
CA LEU A 49 0.24 -9.99 3.49
C LEU A 49 0.25 -10.12 1.96
N ILE A 50 1.23 -9.53 1.27
CA ILE A 50 1.35 -9.64 -0.19
C ILE A 50 1.55 -11.10 -0.61
N ALA A 51 2.42 -11.84 0.07
CA ALA A 51 2.67 -13.25 -0.23
C ALA A 51 1.40 -14.09 -0.01
N THR A 52 0.73 -13.88 1.12
CA THR A 52 -0.50 -14.60 1.50
C THR A 52 -1.68 -14.30 0.58
N HIS A 53 -1.80 -13.06 0.08
CA HIS A 53 -2.92 -12.59 -0.73
C HIS A 53 -2.52 -12.29 -2.18
N SER A 54 -1.47 -12.95 -2.68
CA SER A 54 -0.90 -12.71 -4.00
C SER A 54 -1.89 -12.88 -5.14
N GLU A 55 -2.77 -13.89 -5.08
CA GLU A 55 -3.82 -14.11 -6.07
C GLU A 55 -4.82 -12.94 -6.15
N VAL A 56 -5.20 -12.39 -5.00
CA VAL A 56 -6.12 -11.24 -4.93
C VAL A 56 -5.46 -10.01 -5.55
N ILE A 57 -4.20 -9.75 -5.19
CA ILE A 57 -3.42 -8.62 -5.72
C ILE A 57 -3.25 -8.73 -7.23
N ILE A 58 -2.90 -9.92 -7.73
CA ILE A 58 -2.77 -10.18 -9.18
C ILE A 58 -4.10 -9.93 -9.88
N LYS A 59 -5.22 -10.37 -9.30
CA LYS A 59 -6.55 -10.12 -9.84
C LYS A 59 -6.85 -8.62 -9.89
N CYS A 60 -6.68 -7.89 -8.79
CA CYS A 60 -6.88 -6.44 -8.74
C CYS A 60 -6.04 -5.70 -9.80
N TYR A 61 -4.77 -6.09 -9.96
CA TYR A 61 -3.92 -5.55 -11.01
C TYR A 61 -4.49 -5.81 -12.42
N LYS A 62 -4.91 -7.06 -12.71
CA LYS A 62 -5.53 -7.39 -14.00
C LYS A 62 -6.82 -6.61 -14.24
N ASP A 63 -7.64 -6.45 -13.21
CA ASP A 63 -8.89 -5.70 -13.30
C ASP A 63 -8.63 -4.21 -13.60
N LEU A 64 -7.59 -3.60 -13.01
CA LEU A 64 -7.16 -2.23 -13.36
C LEU A 64 -6.72 -2.10 -14.82
N ILE A 65 -5.96 -3.07 -15.33
CA ILE A 65 -5.53 -3.09 -16.74
C ILE A 65 -6.74 -3.27 -17.67
N LEU A 66 -7.67 -4.17 -17.33
CA LEU A 66 -8.90 -4.39 -18.10
C LEU A 66 -9.81 -3.16 -18.14
N ARG A 67 -9.79 -2.35 -17.08
CA ARG A 67 -10.48 -1.06 -17.00
C ARG A 67 -9.79 0.06 -17.77
N GLY A 68 -8.67 -0.22 -18.42
CA GLY A 68 -7.96 0.73 -19.26
C GLY A 68 -7.02 1.66 -18.50
N MET A 69 -6.48 1.23 -17.35
CA MET A 69 -5.40 1.96 -16.69
C MET A 69 -4.16 2.00 -17.58
N ASN A 70 -3.94 3.12 -18.26
CA ASN A 70 -2.85 3.32 -19.22
C ASN A 70 -1.82 4.35 -18.73
N CYS A 71 -2.19 5.20 -17.78
CA CYS A 71 -1.29 6.17 -17.16
C CYS A 71 -1.43 6.24 -15.63
N VAL A 72 -0.58 7.05 -15.00
CA VAL A 72 -0.59 7.24 -13.55
C VAL A 72 -1.85 7.99 -13.07
N GLU A 73 -2.46 8.82 -13.91
CA GLU A 73 -3.71 9.53 -13.61
C GLU A 73 -4.88 8.55 -13.48
N ASP A 74 -5.00 7.58 -14.38
CA ASP A 74 -6.02 6.51 -14.29
C ASP A 74 -5.84 5.71 -13.00
N PHE A 75 -4.59 5.36 -12.67
CA PHE A 75 -4.28 4.67 -11.42
C PHE A 75 -4.69 5.50 -10.20
N LYS A 76 -4.32 6.78 -10.16
CA LYS A 76 -4.67 7.69 -9.05
C LYS A 76 -6.18 7.76 -8.86
N TYR A 77 -6.95 7.84 -9.94
CA TYR A 77 -8.40 7.86 -9.90
C TYR A 77 -8.98 6.60 -9.24
N GLU A 78 -8.66 5.42 -9.79
CA GLU A 78 -9.16 4.14 -9.28
C GLU A 78 -8.69 3.86 -7.84
N ALA A 79 -7.42 4.13 -7.55
CA ALA A 79 -6.83 3.94 -6.23
C ALA A 79 -7.47 4.87 -5.18
N THR A 80 -7.82 6.10 -5.56
CA THR A 80 -8.50 7.05 -4.66
C THR A 80 -9.92 6.57 -4.34
N ILE A 81 -10.70 6.18 -5.35
CA ILE A 81 -12.06 5.66 -5.15
C ILE A 81 -12.04 4.42 -4.27
N THR A 82 -11.15 3.47 -4.58
CA THR A 82 -10.95 2.25 -3.80
C THR A 82 -10.62 2.58 -2.34
N THR A 83 -9.72 3.53 -2.11
CA THR A 83 -9.32 3.96 -0.77
C THR A 83 -10.50 4.54 0.00
N ILE A 84 -11.26 5.45 -0.62
CA ILE A 84 -12.41 6.11 0.03
C ILE A 84 -13.45 5.08 0.43
N TYR A 85 -13.83 4.17 -0.48
CA TYR A 85 -14.83 3.15 -0.20
C TYR A 85 -14.37 2.15 0.86
N TYR A 86 -13.11 1.71 0.77
CA TYR A 86 -12.57 0.76 1.73
C TYR A 86 -12.51 1.32 3.17
N LEU A 87 -12.20 2.61 3.28
CA LEU A 87 -12.08 3.31 4.55
C LEU A 87 -13.40 3.91 5.06
N SER A 88 -14.45 4.01 4.22
CA SER A 88 -15.76 4.54 4.65
C SER A 88 -16.43 3.65 5.71
N ASN A 89 -16.13 2.35 5.71
CA ASN A 89 -16.62 1.39 6.72
C ASN A 89 -15.73 1.35 7.97
N GLY A 90 -15.21 2.51 8.38
CA GLY A 90 -14.33 2.66 9.54
C GLY A 90 -12.85 2.49 9.21
N LEU A 91 -12.04 3.25 9.93
CA LEU A 91 -10.60 3.38 9.77
C LEU A 91 -9.87 2.56 10.85
N SER A 92 -8.93 1.67 10.49
CA SER A 92 -8.17 0.85 11.46
C SER A 92 -6.73 0.57 10.99
N CYS A 93 -5.81 0.36 11.94
CA CYS A 93 -4.40 0.03 11.65
C CYS A 93 -4.28 -1.22 10.75
N ILE A 94 -5.20 -2.18 10.90
CA ILE A 94 -5.27 -3.39 10.07
C ILE A 94 -5.62 -3.02 8.63
N LYS A 95 -6.68 -2.22 8.42
CA LYS A 95 -7.07 -1.74 7.09
C LYS A 95 -5.96 -0.96 6.42
N TYR A 96 -5.27 -0.09 7.18
CA TYR A 96 -4.13 0.65 6.64
C TYR A 96 -2.97 -0.28 6.23
N LEU A 97 -2.64 -1.31 7.02
CA LEU A 97 -1.66 -2.34 6.62
C LEU A 97 -2.08 -3.08 5.34
N GLN A 98 -3.37 -3.44 5.22
CA GLN A 98 -3.89 -4.11 4.03
C GLN A 98 -3.82 -3.20 2.79
N LEU A 99 -4.09 -1.89 2.95
CA LEU A 99 -3.94 -0.91 1.88
C LEU A 99 -2.47 -0.75 1.46
N CYS A 100 -1.54 -0.71 2.41
CA CYS A 100 -0.10 -0.74 2.12
C CYS A 100 0.30 -1.98 1.31
N ALA A 101 -0.22 -3.16 1.69
CA ALA A 101 0.02 -4.41 0.98
C ALA A 101 -0.58 -4.40 -0.42
N LEU A 102 -1.81 -3.92 -0.59
CA LEU A 102 -2.47 -3.84 -1.89
C LEU A 102 -1.69 -2.95 -2.85
N PHE A 103 -1.38 -1.72 -2.46
CA PHE A 103 -0.68 -0.77 -3.35
C PHE A 103 0.76 -1.16 -3.64
N SER A 104 1.49 -1.68 -2.65
CA SER A 104 2.84 -2.20 -2.89
C SER A 104 2.81 -3.44 -3.77
N GLY A 105 1.81 -4.30 -3.59
CA GLY A 105 1.58 -5.48 -4.42
C GLY A 105 1.23 -5.14 -5.87
N ILE A 106 0.33 -4.19 -6.10
CA ILE A 106 -0.01 -3.71 -7.46
C ILE A 106 1.22 -3.08 -8.11
N THR A 107 1.95 -2.23 -7.39
CA THR A 107 3.21 -1.63 -7.86
C THR A 107 4.22 -2.71 -8.27
N TYR A 108 4.37 -3.76 -7.46
CA TYR A 108 5.20 -4.91 -7.80
C TYR A 108 4.75 -5.61 -9.09
N GLN A 109 3.44 -5.80 -9.30
CA GLN A 109 2.93 -6.36 -10.56
C GLN A 109 3.25 -5.47 -11.77
N CYS A 110 3.16 -4.15 -11.63
CA CYS A 110 3.57 -3.22 -12.70
C CYS A 110 5.05 -3.41 -13.07
N PHE A 111 5.94 -3.54 -12.08
CA PHE A 111 7.36 -3.83 -12.33
C PHE A 111 7.58 -5.20 -13.00
N ARG A 112 6.83 -6.23 -12.61
CA ARG A 112 6.92 -7.56 -13.23
C ARG A 112 6.50 -7.60 -14.70
N ASN A 113 5.59 -6.73 -15.11
CA ASN A 113 5.06 -6.68 -16.48
C ASN A 113 5.84 -5.71 -17.40
N ASN A 114 7.07 -5.36 -17.02
CA ASN A 114 8.06 -4.64 -17.84
C ASN A 114 7.75 -3.18 -18.23
N ASP A 115 6.72 -2.54 -17.66
CA ASP A 115 6.54 -1.09 -17.79
C ASP A 115 7.24 -0.35 -16.64
N CYS A 116 8.57 -0.26 -16.73
CA CYS A 116 9.39 0.32 -15.67
C CYS A 116 9.18 1.83 -15.48
N SER A 117 8.64 2.54 -16.48
CA SER A 117 8.33 3.97 -16.33
C SER A 117 7.04 4.13 -15.55
N LEU A 118 5.95 3.53 -16.03
CA LEU A 118 4.65 3.58 -15.39
C LEU A 118 4.70 3.01 -13.97
N ALA A 119 5.44 1.91 -13.76
CA ALA A 119 5.58 1.31 -12.43
C ALA A 119 6.22 2.25 -11.41
N ARG A 120 7.16 3.11 -11.83
CA ARG A 120 7.77 4.12 -10.94
C ARG A 120 6.79 5.22 -10.59
N ASP A 121 6.00 5.67 -11.57
CA ASP A 121 4.99 6.70 -11.36
C ASP A 121 3.86 6.18 -10.46
N ILE A 122 3.45 4.92 -10.65
CA ILE A 122 2.50 4.21 -9.77
C ILE A 122 3.08 4.04 -8.36
N ALA A 123 4.36 3.71 -8.20
CA ALA A 123 5.01 3.62 -6.89
C ALA A 123 4.98 4.97 -6.15
N SER A 124 5.25 6.06 -6.86
CA SER A 124 5.21 7.43 -6.33
C SER A 124 3.77 7.81 -5.96
N ALA A 125 2.80 7.60 -6.85
CA ALA A 125 1.38 7.86 -6.60
C ALA A 125 0.83 7.05 -5.41
N SER A 126 1.17 5.76 -5.34
CA SER A 126 0.81 4.88 -4.22
C SER A 126 1.36 5.42 -2.90
N SER A 127 2.63 5.83 -2.88
CA SER A 127 3.27 6.38 -1.69
C SER A 127 2.64 7.70 -1.24
N GLN A 128 2.23 8.55 -2.18
CA GLN A 128 1.51 9.80 -1.90
C GLN A 128 0.12 9.53 -1.28
N LEU A 129 -0.64 8.58 -1.85
CA LEU A 129 -1.94 8.18 -1.32
C LEU A 129 -1.83 7.59 0.08
N LEU A 130 -0.89 6.65 0.31
CA LEU A 130 -0.65 6.08 1.63
C LEU A 130 -0.23 7.14 2.65
N ALA A 131 0.62 8.10 2.25
CA ALA A 131 0.99 9.20 3.10
C ALA A 131 -0.20 10.10 3.47
N TYR A 132 -1.11 10.35 2.52
CA TYR A 132 -2.33 11.09 2.78
C TYR A 132 -3.22 10.36 3.79
N VAL A 133 -3.45 9.06 3.58
CA VAL A 133 -4.25 8.23 4.50
C VAL A 133 -3.61 8.18 5.88
N ALA A 134 -2.29 7.98 5.99
CA ALA A 134 -1.60 7.99 7.29
C ALA A 134 -1.72 9.34 8.01
N ASN A 135 -1.58 10.44 7.28
CA ASN A 135 -1.74 11.78 7.86
C ASN A 135 -3.18 12.01 8.33
N TYR A 136 -4.16 11.57 7.54
CA TYR A 136 -5.58 11.60 7.94
C TYR A 136 -5.81 10.74 9.19
N PHE A 137 -5.20 9.57 9.27
CA PHE A 137 -5.22 8.68 10.44
C PHE A 137 -4.69 9.35 11.71
N ILE A 138 -3.53 10.01 11.60
CA ILE A 138 -2.91 10.72 12.72
C ILE A 138 -3.77 11.93 13.12
N TYR A 139 -4.39 12.59 12.15
CA TYR A 139 -5.29 13.72 12.38
C TYR A 139 -6.59 13.29 13.07
N GLU A 140 -7.30 12.27 12.59
CA GLU A 140 -8.53 11.78 13.24
C GLU A 140 -8.29 11.29 14.68
N ILE A 141 -7.08 10.83 15.00
CA ILE A 141 -6.74 10.24 16.31
C ILE A 141 -6.31 11.28 17.39
N PHE A 142 -6.13 12.58 17.10
CA PHE A 142 -5.55 13.61 18.04
C PHE A 142 -5.77 13.32 19.55
N PHE A 143 -4.76 12.94 20.34
CA PHE A 143 -3.83 13.89 20.98
C PHE A 143 -2.44 13.32 21.36
N ILE A 144 -2.08 12.07 21.04
CA ILE A 144 -0.76 11.50 21.37
C ILE A 144 -0.11 10.83 20.13
N PRO A 145 0.73 11.55 19.35
CA PRO A 145 1.35 11.05 18.12
C PRO A 145 2.15 9.75 18.25
N ASN A 146 2.61 9.41 19.47
CA ASN A 146 3.35 8.18 19.73
C ASN A 146 2.46 6.93 19.76
N GLU A 147 1.16 7.06 20.01
CA GLU A 147 0.25 5.92 20.16
C GLU A 147 -0.01 5.24 18.82
N PHE A 148 -0.25 6.01 17.75
CA PHE A 148 -0.52 5.43 16.43
C PHE A 148 0.64 4.55 15.95
N TRP A 149 1.88 5.05 15.96
CA TRP A 149 3.02 4.29 15.43
C TRP A 149 3.34 3.05 16.26
N PHE A 150 3.12 3.11 17.58
CA PHE A 150 3.28 1.97 18.46
C PHE A 150 2.16 0.93 18.25
N GLU A 151 0.91 1.37 18.19
CA GLU A 151 -0.24 0.53 17.89
C GLU A 151 -0.09 -0.15 16.52
N PHE A 152 0.29 0.62 15.50
CA PHE A 152 0.53 0.12 14.15
C PHE A 152 1.60 -0.98 14.13
N PHE A 153 2.67 -0.82 14.92
CA PHE A 153 3.69 -1.84 15.13
C PHE A 153 3.15 -3.10 15.83
N LEU A 154 2.34 -2.95 16.89
CA LEU A 154 1.72 -4.09 17.59
C LEU A 154 0.76 -4.85 16.67
N VAL A 155 -0.05 -4.13 15.90
CA VAL A 155 -0.97 -4.70 14.91
C VAL A 155 -0.20 -5.44 13.82
N ALA A 156 0.90 -4.88 13.31
CA ALA A 156 1.75 -5.56 12.34
C ALA A 156 2.27 -6.90 12.88
N GLN A 157 2.75 -6.95 14.13
CA GLN A 157 3.17 -8.21 14.75
C GLN A 157 2.02 -9.20 14.93
N ALA A 158 0.85 -8.74 15.35
CA ALA A 158 -0.33 -9.58 15.51
C ALA A 158 -0.77 -10.19 14.17
N VAL A 159 -0.75 -9.41 13.09
CA VAL A 159 -1.03 -9.87 11.72
C VAL A 159 -0.06 -10.97 11.31
N ARG A 160 1.25 -10.76 11.46
CA ARG A 160 2.27 -11.76 11.10
C ARG A 160 2.10 -13.06 11.87
N ARG A 161 1.88 -12.96 13.19
CA ARG A 161 1.63 -14.14 14.03
C ARG A 161 0.43 -14.95 13.56
N ARG A 162 -0.66 -14.28 13.14
CA ARG A 162 -1.85 -14.95 12.61
C ARG A 162 -1.57 -15.66 11.29
N ILE A 163 -0.86 -15.01 10.37
CA ILE A 163 -0.45 -15.60 9.09
C ILE A 163 0.40 -16.85 9.33
N TRP A 164 1.41 -16.78 10.20
CA TRP A 164 2.27 -17.92 10.52
C TRP A 164 1.53 -19.06 11.20
N ASN A 165 0.48 -18.75 11.96
CA ASN A 165 -0.40 -19.73 12.59
C ASN A 165 -1.49 -20.25 11.63
N GLY A 166 -1.50 -19.86 10.35
CA GLY A 166 -2.48 -20.29 9.36
C GLY A 166 -3.89 -19.70 9.57
N THR A 167 -4.04 -18.66 10.38
CA THR A 167 -5.34 -17.99 10.61
C THR A 167 -5.50 -16.83 9.62
N LEU A 168 -6.26 -17.05 8.54
CA LEU A 168 -6.46 -16.05 7.48
C LEU A 168 -7.43 -14.93 7.90
N TYR A 169 -7.21 -13.71 7.41
CA TYR A 169 -8.18 -12.61 7.52
C TYR A 169 -9.32 -12.82 6.51
N ALA A 170 -10.54 -13.04 7.00
CA ALA A 170 -11.74 -13.21 6.18
C ALA A 170 -12.10 -11.96 5.34
N ASN A 171 -11.65 -10.77 5.73
CA ASN A 171 -12.08 -9.50 5.13
C ASN A 171 -11.31 -9.08 3.86
N TRP A 172 -10.42 -9.90 3.29
CA TRP A 172 -9.81 -9.58 1.99
C TRP A 172 -10.81 -9.68 0.83
N ASN A 173 -11.93 -10.37 1.03
CA ASN A 173 -13.04 -10.36 0.08
C ASN A 173 -13.72 -8.99 -0.01
N GLU A 174 -13.56 -8.08 0.96
CA GLU A 174 -14.06 -6.70 0.86
C GLU A 174 -13.40 -5.93 -0.29
N PHE A 175 -12.19 -6.31 -0.72
CA PHE A 175 -11.58 -5.77 -1.95
C PHE A 175 -12.11 -6.44 -3.23
N ARG A 176 -12.66 -7.66 -3.13
CA ARG A 176 -13.32 -8.37 -4.24
C ARG A 176 -14.74 -7.87 -4.47
N ASP A 177 -15.43 -7.51 -3.39
CA ASP A 177 -16.83 -7.07 -3.37
C ASP A 177 -16.98 -5.54 -3.51
N ILE A 178 -15.89 -4.83 -3.88
CA ILE A 178 -16.02 -3.50 -4.47
C ILE A 178 -16.55 -3.68 -5.90
N GLU A 179 -17.81 -4.10 -6.01
CA GLU A 179 -18.65 -3.67 -7.13
C GLU A 179 -18.67 -2.14 -7.04
N LEU A 180 -17.88 -1.47 -7.87
CA LEU A 180 -17.89 -0.01 -7.95
C LEU A 180 -19.31 0.43 -8.31
N PRO A 181 -20.11 1.01 -7.40
CA PRO A 181 -21.56 1.17 -7.61
C PRO A 181 -21.93 2.27 -8.61
N TYR A 182 -20.97 2.86 -9.32
CA TYR A 182 -21.15 4.17 -9.97
C TYR A 182 -21.27 4.14 -11.49
N PHE A 183 -21.37 2.98 -12.13
CA PHE A 183 -21.50 2.90 -13.60
C PHE A 183 -22.84 2.39 -14.14
N ASP A 184 -23.80 2.02 -13.29
CA ASP A 184 -25.19 1.81 -13.76
C ASP A 184 -25.98 3.14 -13.92
N MET A 185 -25.30 4.30 -13.87
CA MET A 185 -25.92 5.62 -13.96
C MET A 185 -25.46 6.49 -15.15
N PHE A 186 -24.72 5.95 -16.14
CA PHE A 186 -24.43 6.66 -17.39
C PHE A 186 -24.45 5.76 -18.63
#